data_AF-A0A7S1JDK8-F1
#
_entry.id   AF-A0A7S1JDK8-F1
#
_cell.length_a   1.000
_cell.length_b   1.000
_cell.length_c   1.000
_cell.angle_alpha   90.00
_cell.angle_beta   90.00
_cell.angle_gamma   90.00
#
_symmetry.space_group_name_H-M   'P 1'
#
loop_
_entity.id
_entity.type
_entity.pdbx_description
1 polymer ?
#
loop_
_entity_poly.entity_id
_entity_poly.type
_entity_poly.pdbx_seq_one_letter_code
_entity_poly.pdbx_strand_id
1 'polypeptide(L)'
;AVHYYTQPLPNPLFWYAHHLPAWFHKATTVATLLVEGPMCLLIFSPWAWHRYLMFALFLGLMVGINATGNYGDLGLTTIVGCLTLLDDSLWTSKPASLIGLDALGFIRLFVIILVVLVYISVSLVPLIKAARGRIPIQLPAMLLKAHEVLSPFQFLNSYGLFGSMHDFRMELSIEGSYDGQVWHRYLFKYRVGDPTKRPPILLLHWARLDWHLWFVPLEFVMAKQHLQPPHLHQVDGWYAAFIGQLLVNSTRVLRLLDHNPFRERPPMYIRSMFYDYKPSDKGQEGLSWQMTGPVNQYGLPLMRPPATTTPGHTGTDTGVEGPTSDPERHTGGMTAPNSNGETLDRVPNPAPGPDEVSHDPNLSCELKKPVSLRARRGHQQGEEE
;
A
#
# COMPACT_ATOMS: atom_id res chain seq x y z
N ALA A 1 -8.02 11.33 14.97
CA ALA A 1 -6.86 12.24 14.81
C ALA A 1 -5.79 11.62 13.92
N VAL A 2 -5.32 10.40 14.21
CA VAL A 2 -4.18 9.80 13.52
C VAL A 2 -4.45 9.46 12.05
N HIS A 3 -5.63 8.94 11.74
CA HIS A 3 -6.06 8.56 10.39
C HIS A 3 -5.65 9.59 9.32
N TYR A 4 -5.89 10.88 9.56
CA TYR A 4 -5.73 11.91 8.53
C TYR A 4 -4.29 12.10 8.03
N TYR A 5 -3.30 12.02 8.92
CA TYR A 5 -1.92 12.22 8.53
C TYR A 5 -1.23 10.92 8.17
N THR A 6 -1.80 9.74 8.47
CA THR A 6 -1.21 8.45 8.08
C THR A 6 -1.72 7.95 6.73
N GLN A 7 -2.68 8.64 6.10
CA GLN A 7 -3.17 8.35 4.75
C GLN A 7 -2.03 8.28 3.72
N PRO A 8 -2.19 7.54 2.62
CA PRO A 8 -1.18 7.42 1.57
C PRO A 8 -0.63 8.77 1.11
N LEU A 9 -1.51 9.61 0.56
CA LEU A 9 -1.20 10.96 0.13
C LEU A 9 -2.19 11.95 0.76
N PRO A 10 -1.86 12.58 1.89
CA PRO A 10 -2.74 13.54 2.53
C PRO A 10 -2.92 14.81 1.69
N ASN A 11 -4.10 15.41 1.71
CA ASN A 11 -4.43 16.68 1.05
C ASN A 11 -4.36 17.82 2.08
N PRO A 12 -4.29 19.12 1.70
CA PRO A 12 -4.22 20.24 2.67
C PRO A 12 -5.21 20.19 3.83
N LEU A 13 -6.42 19.66 3.61
CA LEU A 13 -7.46 19.53 4.62
C LEU A 13 -7.12 18.54 5.75
N PHE A 14 -6.16 17.64 5.54
CA PHE A 14 -5.72 16.68 6.55
C PHE A 14 -5.31 17.36 7.85
N TRP A 15 -4.62 18.51 7.76
CA TRP A 15 -4.08 19.23 8.91
C TRP A 15 -5.22 19.80 9.76
N TYR A 16 -6.21 20.42 9.12
CA TYR A 16 -7.40 20.93 9.81
C TYR A 16 -8.20 19.78 10.43
N ALA A 17 -8.40 18.70 9.68
CA ALA A 17 -9.12 17.53 10.16
C ALA A 17 -8.41 16.89 11.37
N HIS A 18 -7.07 16.77 11.36
CA HIS A 18 -6.27 16.27 12.47
C HIS A 18 -6.54 17.04 13.77
N HIS A 19 -6.65 18.36 13.66
CA HIS A 19 -6.81 19.30 14.75
C HIS A 19 -8.25 19.52 15.26
N LEU A 20 -9.22 18.80 14.70
CA LEU A 20 -10.59 18.74 15.21
C LEU A 20 -10.61 18.12 16.63
N PRO A 21 -11.63 18.44 17.44
CA PRO A 21 -11.73 17.96 18.81
C PRO A 21 -11.88 16.44 18.91
N ALA A 22 -11.46 15.86 20.03
CA ALA A 22 -11.47 14.41 20.26
C ALA A 22 -12.86 13.77 20.09
N TRP A 23 -13.95 14.48 20.46
CA TRP A 23 -15.31 13.97 20.29
C TRP A 23 -15.66 13.76 18.81
N PHE A 24 -15.20 14.64 17.93
CA PHE A 24 -15.45 14.54 16.49
C PHE A 24 -14.78 13.28 15.95
N HIS A 25 -13.51 13.08 16.29
CA HIS A 25 -12.76 11.88 15.90
C HIS A 25 -13.44 10.59 16.37
N LYS A 26 -13.88 10.53 17.63
CA LYS A 26 -14.59 9.37 18.18
C LYS A 26 -15.92 9.15 17.44
N ALA A 27 -16.69 10.20 17.21
CA ALA A 27 -17.97 10.13 16.50
C ALA A 27 -17.77 9.64 15.06
N THR A 28 -16.79 10.17 14.32
CA THR A 28 -16.48 9.71 12.96
C THR A 28 -16.02 8.27 12.94
N THR A 29 -15.21 7.82 13.91
CA THR A 29 -14.79 6.41 13.99
C THR A 29 -15.98 5.49 14.22
N VAL A 30 -16.88 5.83 15.15
CA VAL A 30 -18.10 5.05 15.38
C VAL A 30 -18.99 5.04 14.13
N ALA A 31 -19.16 6.20 13.48
CA ALA A 31 -19.94 6.30 12.25
C ALA A 31 -19.35 5.41 11.14
N THR A 32 -18.04 5.46 10.89
CA THR A 32 -17.37 4.60 9.90
C THR A 32 -17.59 3.13 10.21
N LEU A 33 -17.38 2.70 11.47
CA LEU A 33 -17.57 1.30 11.86
C LEU A 33 -19.01 0.82 11.70
N LEU A 34 -19.99 1.69 11.97
CA LEU A 34 -21.41 1.37 11.79
C LEU A 34 -21.78 1.29 10.30
N VAL A 35 -21.35 2.28 9.51
CA VAL A 35 -21.64 2.40 8.06
C VAL A 35 -21.00 1.26 7.27
N GLU A 36 -19.72 0.98 7.49
CA GLU A 36 -18.99 -0.08 6.78
C GLU A 36 -19.30 -1.48 7.31
N GLY A 37 -19.72 -1.59 8.58
CA GLY A 37 -20.04 -2.84 9.24
C GLY A 37 -21.53 -3.19 9.15
N PRO A 38 -22.30 -3.10 10.24
CA PRO A 38 -23.67 -3.60 10.29
C PRO A 38 -24.63 -2.88 9.33
N MET A 39 -24.48 -1.56 9.13
CA MET A 39 -25.41 -0.81 8.29
C MET A 39 -25.23 -1.13 6.82
N CYS A 40 -24.06 -1.58 6.37
CA CYS A 40 -23.85 -1.93 4.95
C CYS A 40 -24.83 -3.02 4.48
N LEU A 41 -25.35 -3.87 5.37
CA LEU A 41 -26.38 -4.87 5.05
C LEU A 41 -27.70 -4.25 4.59
N LEU A 42 -27.96 -2.98 4.91
CA LEU A 42 -29.14 -2.25 4.46
C LEU A 42 -29.17 -2.04 2.93
N ILE A 43 -28.05 -2.27 2.21
CA ILE A 43 -28.06 -2.30 0.75
C ILE A 43 -28.97 -3.41 0.18
N PHE A 44 -29.13 -4.52 0.91
CA PHE A 44 -30.00 -5.63 0.54
C PHE A 44 -31.45 -5.44 1.01
N SER A 45 -31.74 -4.30 1.64
CA SER A 45 -33.07 -4.04 2.18
C SER A 45 -34.09 -3.85 1.06
N PRO A 46 -35.30 -4.43 1.18
CA PRO A 46 -36.36 -4.22 0.18
C PRO A 46 -36.91 -2.78 0.16
N TRP A 47 -36.64 -1.99 1.20
CA TRP A 47 -37.11 -0.62 1.30
C TRP A 47 -36.14 0.37 0.63
N ALA A 48 -36.60 1.10 -0.38
CA ALA A 48 -35.77 2.01 -1.18
C ALA A 48 -35.05 3.09 -0.35
N TRP A 49 -35.70 3.62 0.69
CA TRP A 49 -35.11 4.66 1.54
C TRP A 49 -33.85 4.19 2.29
N HIS A 50 -33.74 2.90 2.63
CA HIS A 50 -32.53 2.34 3.21
C HIS A 50 -31.37 2.35 2.22
N ARG A 51 -31.63 2.01 0.95
CA ARG A 51 -30.63 2.06 -0.12
C ARG A 51 -30.16 3.50 -0.39
N TYR A 52 -31.09 4.46 -0.39
CA TYR A 52 -30.74 5.89 -0.53
C TYR A 52 -29.94 6.41 0.65
N LEU A 53 -30.28 5.99 1.88
CA LEU A 53 -29.50 6.29 3.06
C LEU A 53 -28.07 5.75 2.93
N MET A 54 -27.92 4.48 2.51
CA MET A 54 -26.59 3.89 2.30
C MET A 54 -25.81 4.59 1.20
N PHE A 55 -26.45 4.94 0.09
CA PHE A 55 -25.84 5.75 -0.97
C PHE A 55 -25.29 7.07 -0.42
N ALA A 56 -26.09 7.82 0.33
CA ALA A 56 -25.67 9.10 0.90
C ALA A 56 -24.53 8.93 1.91
N LEU A 57 -24.57 7.89 2.75
CA LEU A 57 -23.54 7.60 3.73
C LEU A 57 -22.21 7.18 3.09
N PHE A 58 -22.24 6.28 2.11
CA PHE A 58 -21.05 5.88 1.36
C PHE A 58 -20.49 7.03 0.53
N LEU A 59 -21.34 7.81 -0.14
CA LEU A 59 -20.92 9.02 -0.84
C LEU A 59 -20.23 10.01 0.11
N GLY A 60 -20.87 10.32 1.24
CA GLY A 60 -20.32 11.22 2.26
C GLY A 60 -18.98 10.72 2.82
N LEU A 61 -18.88 9.43 3.11
CA LEU A 61 -17.66 8.80 3.58
C LEU A 61 -16.53 8.91 2.54
N MET A 62 -16.79 8.52 1.29
CA MET A 62 -15.80 8.58 0.21
C MET A 62 -15.38 10.01 -0.10
N VAL A 63 -16.31 10.97 -0.10
CA VAL A 63 -15.99 12.40 -0.27
C VAL A 63 -15.14 12.91 0.88
N GLY A 64 -15.47 12.58 2.14
CA GLY A 64 -14.69 12.99 3.31
C GLY A 64 -13.26 12.42 3.30
N ILE A 65 -13.12 11.15 2.93
CA ILE A 65 -11.82 10.49 2.76
C ILE A 65 -11.02 11.21 1.65
N ASN A 66 -11.60 11.43 0.47
CA ASN A 66 -10.92 12.07 -0.66
C ASN A 66 -10.67 13.57 -0.46
N ALA A 67 -11.43 14.23 0.42
CA ALA A 67 -11.18 15.61 0.81
C ALA A 67 -9.92 15.72 1.67
N THR A 68 -9.69 14.76 2.56
CA THR A 68 -8.58 14.80 3.53
C THR A 68 -7.32 14.05 3.07
N GLY A 69 -7.43 13.16 2.10
CA GLY A 69 -6.31 12.50 1.45
C GLY A 69 -6.68 11.96 0.08
N ASN A 70 -5.77 11.26 -0.56
CA ASN A 70 -5.97 10.64 -1.86
C ASN A 70 -5.76 9.14 -1.68
N TYR A 71 -6.84 8.38 -1.92
CA TYR A 71 -6.89 6.92 -1.90
C TYR A 71 -6.76 6.31 -3.32
N GLY A 72 -6.12 7.03 -4.24
CA GLY A 72 -6.09 6.69 -5.66
C GLY A 72 -7.48 6.80 -6.28
N ASP A 73 -7.91 5.76 -6.98
CA ASP A 73 -9.23 5.65 -7.62
C ASP A 73 -10.28 4.94 -6.74
N LEU A 74 -9.91 4.39 -5.58
CA LEU A 74 -10.79 3.59 -4.72
C LEU A 74 -12.08 4.32 -4.35
N GLY A 75 -11.99 5.60 -3.97
CA GLY A 75 -13.15 6.39 -3.60
C GLY A 75 -14.10 6.63 -4.77
N LEU A 76 -13.56 6.96 -5.95
CA LEU A 76 -14.36 7.16 -7.16
C LEU A 76 -15.05 5.85 -7.57
N THR A 77 -14.31 4.75 -7.63
CA THR A 77 -14.85 3.44 -7.99
C THR A 77 -15.96 3.00 -7.03
N THR A 78 -15.79 3.27 -5.73
CA THR A 78 -16.82 2.99 -4.72
C THR A 78 -18.07 3.84 -4.96
N ILE A 79 -17.92 5.14 -5.22
CA ILE A 79 -19.06 6.03 -5.54
C ILE A 79 -19.80 5.55 -6.79
N VAL A 80 -19.07 5.20 -7.85
CA VAL A 80 -19.66 4.66 -9.09
C VAL A 80 -20.42 3.37 -8.81
N GLY A 81 -19.88 2.45 -8.00
CA GLY A 81 -20.59 1.25 -7.58
C GLY A 81 -21.85 1.55 -6.77
N CYS A 82 -21.80 2.56 -5.89
CA CYS A 82 -22.94 2.98 -5.09
C CYS A 82 -24.09 3.55 -5.92
N LEU A 83 -23.85 4.02 -7.17
CA LEU A 83 -24.93 4.48 -8.05
C LEU A 83 -25.98 3.38 -8.30
N THR A 84 -25.59 2.10 -8.22
CA THR A 84 -26.52 0.95 -8.34
C THR A 84 -27.53 0.83 -7.19
N LEU A 85 -27.31 1.55 -6.08
CA LEU A 85 -28.26 1.61 -4.97
C LEU A 85 -29.42 2.56 -5.25
N LEU A 86 -29.24 3.48 -6.20
CA LEU A 86 -30.32 4.35 -6.67
C LEU A 86 -31.27 3.51 -7.52
N ASP A 87 -32.57 3.72 -7.33
CA ASP A 87 -33.60 2.87 -7.89
C ASP A 87 -33.85 3.22 -9.36
N ASP A 88 -34.04 2.20 -10.20
CA ASP A 88 -34.41 2.39 -11.61
C ASP A 88 -35.79 3.05 -11.76
N SER A 89 -36.56 3.26 -10.68
CA SER A 89 -37.78 4.07 -10.70
C SER A 89 -37.54 5.55 -11.06
N LEU A 90 -36.28 6.00 -11.16
CA LEU A 90 -35.84 7.24 -11.79
C LEU A 90 -35.76 7.16 -13.34
N TRP A 91 -35.84 5.96 -13.95
CA TRP A 91 -35.82 5.74 -15.42
C TRP A 91 -36.97 4.84 -15.96
N THR A 92 -37.51 3.91 -15.18
CA THR A 92 -38.76 3.16 -15.45
C THR A 92 -39.36 2.63 -14.16
N SER A 93 -40.48 3.20 -13.71
CA SER A 93 -41.22 2.73 -12.53
C SER A 93 -42.18 1.60 -12.91
N LYS A 94 -41.88 0.36 -12.51
CA LYS A 94 -42.92 -0.62 -12.18
C LYS A 94 -42.51 -1.36 -10.91
N PRO A 95 -43.35 -1.38 -9.86
CA PRO A 95 -43.05 -2.20 -8.68
C PRO A 95 -42.98 -3.66 -9.13
N ALA A 96 -41.91 -4.36 -8.74
CA ALA A 96 -41.83 -5.80 -8.92
C ALA A 96 -43.04 -6.42 -8.21
N SER A 97 -43.96 -7.00 -8.99
CA SER A 97 -45.02 -7.85 -8.46
C SER A 97 -44.35 -8.91 -7.59
N LEU A 98 -44.79 -9.06 -6.34
CA LEU A 98 -44.44 -10.18 -5.49
C LEU A 98 -44.80 -11.46 -6.27
N ILE A 99 -43.80 -12.07 -6.90
CA ILE A 99 -43.97 -13.34 -7.60
C ILE A 99 -44.36 -14.34 -6.52
N GLY A 100 -45.59 -14.86 -6.60
CA GLY A 100 -46.02 -15.94 -5.72
C GLY A 100 -45.02 -17.09 -5.83
N LEU A 101 -44.59 -17.61 -4.67
CA LEU A 101 -43.65 -18.73 -4.63
C LEU A 101 -44.33 -19.98 -5.18
N ASP A 102 -44.08 -20.29 -6.44
CA ASP A 102 -44.31 -21.63 -6.99
C ASP A 102 -43.30 -22.62 -6.39
N ALA A 103 -43.50 -23.93 -6.58
CA ALA A 103 -42.58 -24.96 -6.07
C ALA A 103 -41.12 -24.72 -6.54
N LEU A 104 -40.96 -24.15 -7.74
CA LEU A 104 -39.66 -23.72 -8.26
C LEU A 104 -39.06 -22.55 -7.47
N GLY A 105 -39.88 -21.58 -7.06
CA GLY A 105 -39.51 -20.46 -6.19
C GLY A 105 -39.02 -20.92 -4.82
N PHE A 106 -39.66 -21.92 -4.21
CA PHE A 106 -39.18 -22.51 -2.96
C PHE A 106 -37.81 -23.19 -3.12
N ILE A 107 -37.61 -23.96 -4.19
CA ILE A 107 -36.31 -24.59 -4.48
C ILE A 107 -35.24 -23.52 -4.71
N ARG A 108 -35.53 -22.49 -5.50
CA ARG A 108 -34.60 -21.36 -5.74
C ARG A 108 -34.22 -20.66 -4.44
N LEU A 109 -35.19 -20.33 -3.60
CA LEU A 109 -34.94 -19.69 -2.31
C LEU A 109 -34.09 -20.57 -1.40
N PHE A 110 -34.40 -21.87 -1.33
CA PHE A 110 -33.62 -22.84 -0.57
C PHE A 110 -32.16 -22.91 -1.04
N VAL A 111 -31.93 -22.99 -2.35
CA VAL A 111 -30.58 -23.00 -2.93
C VAL A 111 -29.83 -21.70 -2.62
N ILE A 112 -30.49 -20.53 -2.75
CA ILE A 112 -29.88 -19.24 -2.42
C ILE A 112 -29.48 -19.20 -0.94
N ILE A 113 -30.38 -19.59 -0.03
CA ILE A 113 -30.10 -19.63 1.40
C ILE A 113 -28.93 -20.57 1.69
N LEU A 114 -28.90 -21.75 1.08
CA LEU A 114 -27.81 -22.72 1.24
C LEU A 114 -26.48 -22.14 0.77
N VAL A 115 -26.44 -21.51 -0.42
CA VAL A 115 -25.22 -20.88 -0.96
C VAL A 115 -24.75 -19.74 -0.05
N VAL A 116 -25.65 -18.88 0.43
CA VAL A 116 -25.31 -17.79 1.36
C VAL A 116 -24.78 -18.34 2.68
N LEU A 117 -25.39 -19.39 3.23
CA LEU A 117 -24.93 -20.03 4.47
C LEU A 117 -23.54 -20.65 4.31
N VAL A 118 -23.29 -21.35 3.20
CA VAL A 118 -21.96 -21.89 2.89
C VAL A 118 -20.95 -20.76 2.73
N TYR A 119 -21.31 -19.70 1.99
CA TYR A 119 -20.45 -18.53 1.79
C TYR A 119 -20.07 -17.87 3.12
N ILE A 120 -21.04 -17.57 3.98
CA ILE A 120 -20.81 -16.97 5.31
C ILE A 120 -19.95 -17.90 6.18
N SER A 121 -20.26 -19.20 6.17
CA SER A 121 -19.52 -20.19 6.96
C SER A 121 -18.06 -20.21 6.55
N VAL A 122 -17.75 -20.34 5.26
CA VAL A 122 -16.35 -20.39 4.79
C VAL A 122 -15.64 -19.06 5.00
N SER A 123 -16.35 -17.93 4.86
CA SER A 123 -15.83 -16.58 5.13
C SER A 123 -15.49 -16.33 6.61
N LEU A 124 -15.93 -17.21 7.52
CA LEU A 124 -15.54 -17.14 8.92
C LEU A 124 -14.05 -17.46 9.13
N VAL A 125 -13.45 -18.26 8.24
CA VAL A 125 -12.02 -18.61 8.28
C VAL A 125 -11.12 -17.37 8.15
N PRO A 126 -11.20 -16.56 7.07
CA PRO A 126 -10.38 -15.36 6.95
C PRO A 126 -10.75 -14.32 8.03
N LEU A 127 -12.01 -14.23 8.46
CA LEU A 127 -12.43 -13.31 9.52
C LEU A 127 -11.75 -13.63 10.86
N ILE A 128 -11.75 -14.90 11.28
CA ILE A 128 -11.08 -15.31 12.53
C ILE A 128 -9.57 -15.19 12.41
N LYS A 129 -8.98 -15.54 11.26
CA LYS A 129 -7.55 -15.32 11.01
C LYS A 129 -7.19 -13.83 11.08
N ALA A 130 -8.04 -12.94 10.56
CA ALA A 130 -7.86 -11.50 10.62
C ALA A 130 -7.88 -10.97 12.07
N ALA A 131 -8.53 -11.66 13.00
CA ALA A 131 -8.48 -11.33 14.43
C ALA A 131 -7.12 -11.62 15.09
N ARG A 132 -6.14 -12.20 14.37
CA ARG A 132 -4.75 -12.45 14.81
C ARG A 132 -4.67 -13.13 16.19
N GLY A 133 -5.53 -14.13 16.41
CA GLY A 133 -5.57 -14.90 17.66
C GLY A 133 -6.17 -14.16 18.87
N ARG A 134 -6.71 -12.95 18.70
CA ARG A 134 -7.43 -12.24 19.78
C ARG A 134 -8.77 -12.88 20.15
N ILE A 135 -9.33 -13.65 19.22
CA ILE A 135 -10.58 -14.38 19.40
C ILE A 135 -10.23 -15.87 19.50
N PRO A 136 -10.38 -16.52 20.67
CA PRO A 136 -10.00 -17.91 20.88
C PRO A 136 -11.07 -18.89 20.35
N ILE A 137 -11.52 -18.69 19.10
CA ILE A 137 -12.48 -19.59 18.44
C ILE A 137 -11.70 -20.63 17.63
N GLN A 138 -11.90 -21.91 17.94
CA GLN A 138 -11.38 -23.01 17.16
C GLN A 138 -12.37 -23.36 16.05
N LEU A 139 -11.93 -23.26 14.79
CA LEU A 139 -12.75 -23.59 13.63
C LEU A 139 -12.71 -25.10 13.35
N PRO A 140 -13.84 -25.71 12.94
CA PRO A 140 -13.86 -27.11 12.52
C PRO A 140 -12.88 -27.37 11.36
N ALA A 141 -12.19 -28.52 11.39
CA ALA A 141 -11.22 -28.90 10.36
C ALA A 141 -11.83 -28.93 8.94
N MET A 142 -13.09 -29.35 8.83
CA MET A 142 -13.83 -29.36 7.55
C MET A 142 -13.93 -27.95 6.95
N LEU A 143 -14.13 -26.93 7.78
CA LEU A 143 -14.27 -25.55 7.33
C LEU A 143 -12.94 -24.97 6.86
N LEU A 144 -11.86 -25.28 7.58
CA LEU A 144 -10.50 -24.92 7.16
C LEU A 144 -10.15 -25.56 5.82
N LYS A 145 -10.50 -26.84 5.63
CA LYS A 145 -10.26 -27.54 4.36
C LYS A 145 -11.10 -26.98 3.21
N ALA A 146 -12.36 -26.67 3.47
CA ALA A 146 -13.24 -26.03 2.47
C ALA A 146 -12.68 -24.68 2.03
N HIS A 147 -12.23 -23.84 2.97
CA HIS A 147 -11.56 -22.58 2.63
C HIS A 147 -10.28 -22.81 1.82
N GLU A 148 -9.44 -23.78 2.20
CA GLU A 148 -8.21 -24.09 1.45
C GLU A 148 -8.51 -24.43 -0.02
N VAL A 149 -9.50 -25.30 -0.27
CA VAL A 149 -9.91 -25.70 -1.63
C VAL A 149 -10.51 -24.53 -2.41
N LEU A 150 -11.25 -23.64 -1.75
CA LEU A 150 -11.93 -22.52 -2.39
C LEU A 150 -11.06 -21.25 -2.52
N SER A 151 -9.99 -21.13 -1.74
CA SER A 151 -9.12 -19.95 -1.71
C SER A 151 -8.47 -19.59 -3.05
N PRO A 152 -8.09 -20.54 -3.94
CA PRO A 152 -7.52 -20.21 -5.26
C PRO A 152 -8.51 -19.47 -6.16
N PHE A 153 -9.82 -19.62 -5.95
CA PHE A 153 -10.85 -18.93 -6.72
C PHE A 153 -11.05 -17.46 -6.33
N GLN A 154 -10.42 -16.99 -5.25
CA GLN A 154 -10.44 -15.58 -4.85
C GLN A 154 -11.85 -15.02 -4.53
N PHE A 155 -12.79 -15.85 -4.06
CA PHE A 155 -14.12 -15.40 -3.63
C PHE A 155 -14.27 -15.30 -2.10
N LEU A 156 -13.42 -16.00 -1.35
CA LEU A 156 -13.59 -16.26 0.08
C LEU A 156 -12.34 -15.93 0.90
N ASN A 157 -11.46 -15.07 0.37
CA ASN A 157 -10.23 -14.65 1.05
C ASN A 157 -10.42 -13.36 1.84
N SER A 158 -9.37 -12.98 2.56
CA SER A 158 -9.29 -11.67 3.19
C SER A 158 -8.90 -10.62 2.16
N TYR A 159 -9.77 -9.63 1.94
CA TYR A 159 -9.51 -8.48 1.10
C TYR A 159 -9.48 -7.23 1.97
N GLY A 160 -8.27 -6.72 2.25
CA GLY A 160 -8.11 -5.54 3.08
C GLY A 160 -6.80 -4.84 2.80
N LEU A 161 -6.84 -3.84 1.92
CA LEU A 161 -5.66 -3.02 1.61
C LEU A 161 -5.17 -2.23 2.84
N PHE A 162 -6.09 -1.89 3.75
CA PHE A 162 -5.82 -1.14 4.98
C PHE A 162 -6.37 -1.85 6.23
N GLY A 163 -6.21 -3.18 6.31
CA GLY A 163 -6.72 -4.00 7.42
C GLY A 163 -6.11 -3.69 8.80
N SER A 164 -5.02 -2.93 8.85
CA SER A 164 -4.52 -2.33 10.10
C SER A 164 -4.12 -0.87 9.88
N MET A 165 -4.66 0.00 10.72
CA MET A 165 -4.24 1.40 10.79
C MET A 165 -3.01 1.52 11.69
N HIS A 166 -2.02 2.27 11.23
CA HIS A 166 -0.81 2.58 11.97
C HIS A 166 -0.97 3.96 12.63
N ASP A 167 -0.23 4.16 13.72
CA ASP A 167 -0.23 5.42 14.47
C ASP A 167 0.99 6.32 14.18
N PHE A 168 1.86 5.91 13.26
CA PHE A 168 3.06 6.64 12.85
C PHE A 168 3.03 6.96 11.35
N ARG A 169 3.77 7.99 10.94
CA ARG A 169 4.06 8.27 9.53
C ARG A 169 5.56 8.36 9.33
N MET A 170 6.12 7.25 8.88
CA MET A 170 7.53 7.18 8.50
C MET A 170 7.62 7.39 6.98
N GLU A 171 8.56 8.20 6.53
CA GLU A 171 8.76 8.47 5.12
C GLU A 171 10.18 8.11 4.67
N LEU A 172 10.27 7.48 3.51
CA LEU A 172 11.52 7.14 2.86
C LEU A 172 12.07 8.36 2.11
N SER A 173 13.21 8.86 2.57
CA SER A 173 14.02 9.88 1.89
C SER A 173 15.08 9.20 1.04
N ILE A 174 15.15 9.55 -0.24
CA ILE A 174 16.21 9.08 -1.15
C ILE A 174 17.23 10.20 -1.29
N GLU A 175 18.47 9.88 -0.98
CA GLU A 175 19.56 10.86 -0.89
C GLU A 175 20.71 10.41 -1.79
N GLY A 176 21.17 11.30 -2.65
CA GLY A 176 22.38 11.09 -3.44
C GLY A 176 23.58 11.80 -2.84
N SER A 177 24.77 11.37 -3.20
CA SER A 177 26.03 12.02 -2.85
C SER A 177 27.11 11.78 -3.92
N TYR A 178 28.06 12.70 -4.03
CA TYR A 178 29.26 12.51 -4.85
C TYR A 178 30.41 11.85 -4.08
N ASP A 179 30.51 12.10 -2.78
CA ASP A 179 31.65 11.76 -1.93
C ASP A 179 31.30 10.80 -0.78
N GLY A 180 30.01 10.56 -0.54
CA GLY A 180 29.50 9.78 0.59
C GLY A 180 29.43 10.57 1.91
N GLN A 181 29.79 11.86 1.90
CA GLN A 181 29.79 12.75 3.07
C GLN A 181 28.66 13.77 3.02
N VAL A 182 28.52 14.48 1.89
CA VAL A 182 27.46 15.48 1.69
C VAL A 182 26.32 14.84 0.92
N TRP A 183 25.13 14.82 1.53
CA TRP A 183 23.96 14.12 0.99
C TRP A 183 22.85 15.11 0.63
N HIS A 184 22.31 14.97 -0.57
CA HIS A 184 21.23 15.80 -1.08
C HIS A 184 19.99 14.97 -1.39
N ARG A 185 18.83 15.45 -0.94
CA ARG A 185 17.54 14.76 -1.08
C ARG A 185 16.94 14.94 -2.47
N TYR A 186 16.44 13.86 -3.04
CA TYR A 186 15.48 13.91 -4.12
C TYR A 186 14.09 14.28 -3.58
N LEU A 187 13.39 15.21 -4.23
CA LEU A 187 12.02 15.57 -3.84
C LEU A 187 11.02 14.98 -4.83
N PHE A 188 9.92 14.48 -4.29
CA PHE A 188 8.82 13.89 -5.05
C PHE A 188 7.71 14.92 -5.27
N LYS A 189 6.89 14.69 -6.29
CA LYS A 189 5.85 15.66 -6.70
C LYS A 189 4.71 15.74 -5.70
N TYR A 190 4.32 14.61 -5.13
CA TYR A 190 3.04 14.47 -4.45
C TYR A 190 3.18 13.94 -3.02
N ARG A 191 4.18 13.10 -2.77
CA ARG A 191 4.52 12.56 -1.46
C ARG A 191 4.98 13.66 -0.49
N VAL A 192 4.78 13.40 0.79
CA VAL A 192 5.32 14.22 1.87
C VAL A 192 6.85 14.12 1.86
N GLY A 193 7.54 15.25 1.74
CA GLY A 193 9.00 15.27 1.66
C GLY A 193 9.62 16.58 2.14
N ASP A 194 9.18 17.71 1.61
CA ASP A 194 9.57 19.02 2.14
C ASP A 194 8.58 19.43 3.25
N PRO A 195 9.01 19.56 4.52
CA PRO A 195 8.12 19.96 5.62
C PRO A 195 7.51 21.35 5.46
N THR A 196 8.16 22.20 4.65
CA THR A 196 7.72 23.57 4.35
C THR A 196 6.64 23.64 3.27
N LYS A 197 6.51 22.58 2.47
CA LYS A 197 5.55 22.52 1.37
C LYS A 197 4.24 21.91 1.86
N ARG A 198 3.13 22.61 1.61
CA ARG A 198 1.79 22.04 1.82
C ARG A 198 1.56 20.89 0.84
N PRO A 199 0.89 19.81 1.25
CA PRO A 199 0.53 18.74 0.33
C PRO A 199 -0.36 19.26 -0.81
N PRO A 200 -0.24 18.73 -2.04
CA PRO A 200 -1.10 19.13 -3.15
C PRO A 200 -2.51 18.53 -3.02
N ILE A 201 -3.48 19.10 -3.75
CA ILE A 201 -4.80 18.47 -3.96
C ILE A 201 -4.68 17.59 -5.21
N LEU A 202 -4.95 16.29 -5.06
CA LEU A 202 -4.84 15.31 -6.14
C LEU A 202 -6.21 14.75 -6.49
N LEU A 203 -7.04 15.56 -7.14
CA LEU A 203 -8.38 15.12 -7.54
C LEU A 203 -8.26 14.12 -8.71
N LEU A 204 -8.74 12.89 -8.51
CA LEU A 204 -8.74 11.79 -9.50
C LEU A 204 -7.37 11.36 -10.05
N HIS A 205 -6.27 11.97 -9.60
CA HIS A 205 -4.93 11.59 -10.01
C HIS A 205 -4.36 10.54 -9.06
N TRP A 206 -4.03 9.37 -9.60
CA TRP A 206 -3.31 8.35 -8.86
C TRP A 206 -1.80 8.44 -9.12
N ALA A 207 -1.09 9.08 -8.19
CA ALA A 207 0.37 9.20 -8.20
C ALA A 207 1.05 7.87 -7.85
N ARG A 208 1.15 6.96 -8.84
CA ARG A 208 1.57 5.56 -8.63
C ARG A 208 2.91 5.40 -7.91
N LEU A 209 3.94 6.17 -8.29
CA LEU A 209 5.26 6.06 -7.66
C LEU A 209 5.22 6.49 -6.18
N ASP A 210 4.65 7.66 -5.90
CA ASP A 210 4.53 8.21 -4.55
C ASP A 210 3.71 7.29 -3.64
N TRP A 211 2.64 6.70 -4.19
CA TRP A 211 1.83 5.65 -3.55
C TRP A 211 2.63 4.41 -3.20
N HIS A 212 3.38 3.90 -4.18
CA HIS A 212 4.16 2.68 -3.99
C HIS A 212 5.25 2.87 -2.94
N LEU A 213 5.90 4.05 -2.93
CA LEU A 213 6.86 4.43 -1.90
C LEU A 213 6.25 4.58 -0.51
N TRP A 214 4.96 4.87 -0.38
CA TRP A 214 4.27 4.94 0.92
C TRP A 214 4.13 3.57 1.60
N PHE A 215 4.13 2.47 0.84
CA PHE A 215 4.11 1.12 1.43
C PHE A 215 5.46 0.68 1.99
N VAL A 216 6.58 1.15 1.45
CA VAL A 216 7.93 0.70 1.84
C VAL A 216 8.20 0.81 3.36
N PRO A 217 7.92 1.94 4.04
CA PRO A 217 8.07 2.03 5.49
C PRO A 217 7.15 1.09 6.27
N LEU A 218 5.94 0.84 5.77
CA LEU A 218 4.96 -0.04 6.42
C LEU A 218 5.42 -1.49 6.39
N GLU A 219 5.84 -1.96 5.21
CA GLU A 219 6.38 -3.30 5.01
C GLU A 219 7.63 -3.52 5.88
N PHE A 220 8.54 -2.53 5.92
CA PHE A 220 9.72 -2.57 6.77
C PHE A 220 9.39 -2.75 8.26
N VAL A 221 8.42 -1.98 8.79
CA VAL A 221 8.01 -2.08 10.20
C VAL A 221 7.31 -3.40 10.47
N MET A 222 6.39 -3.82 9.61
CA MET A 222 5.68 -5.09 9.78
C MET A 222 6.62 -6.29 9.73
N ALA A 223 7.62 -6.25 8.85
CA ALA A 223 8.64 -7.28 8.75
C ALA A 223 9.49 -7.37 10.03
N LYS A 224 9.90 -6.22 10.60
CA LYS A 224 10.62 -6.19 11.91
C LYS A 224 9.80 -6.73 13.07
N GLN A 225 8.48 -6.57 13.02
CA GLN A 225 7.58 -7.07 14.07
C GLN A 225 7.18 -8.54 13.85
N HIS A 226 7.80 -9.25 12.89
CA HIS A 226 7.46 -10.63 12.50
C HIS A 226 5.98 -10.81 12.11
N LEU A 227 5.30 -9.73 11.72
CA LEU A 227 3.91 -9.78 11.27
C LEU A 227 3.77 -10.18 9.80
N GLN A 228 4.88 -10.16 9.06
CA GLN A 228 4.95 -10.62 7.67
C GLN A 228 6.02 -11.72 7.52
N PRO A 229 5.81 -12.66 6.59
CA PRO A 229 6.74 -13.76 6.37
C PRO A 229 8.13 -13.26 5.88
N PRO A 230 9.23 -13.94 6.26
CA PRO A 230 10.60 -13.43 6.09
C PRO A 230 11.09 -13.18 4.66
N HIS A 231 10.35 -13.60 3.63
CA HIS A 231 10.74 -13.36 2.23
C HIS A 231 10.61 -11.89 1.80
N LEU A 232 9.93 -11.04 2.59
CA LEU A 232 9.86 -9.58 2.38
C LEU A 232 11.06 -8.80 2.94
N HIS A 233 12.12 -9.46 3.42
CA HIS A 233 13.31 -8.78 3.97
C HIS A 233 14.30 -8.26 2.91
N GLN A 234 14.05 -8.50 1.63
CA GLN A 234 14.90 -7.99 0.54
C GLN A 234 14.36 -6.67 0.00
N VAL A 235 15.27 -5.81 -0.46
CA VAL A 235 14.88 -4.61 -1.21
C VAL A 235 14.15 -5.06 -2.46
N ASP A 236 12.92 -4.57 -2.66
CA ASP A 236 12.12 -4.97 -3.81
C ASP A 236 12.84 -4.71 -5.14
N GLY A 237 12.68 -5.64 -6.09
CA GLY A 237 13.33 -5.54 -7.41
C GLY A 237 12.96 -4.26 -8.17
N TRP A 238 11.73 -3.77 -8.04
CA TRP A 238 11.30 -2.51 -8.65
C TRP A 238 12.04 -1.30 -8.04
N TYR A 239 12.28 -1.33 -6.71
CA TYR A 239 12.96 -0.25 -6.00
C TYR A 239 14.45 -0.25 -6.33
N ALA A 240 15.07 -1.43 -6.34
CA ALA A 240 16.46 -1.59 -6.77
C ALA A 240 16.66 -1.07 -8.21
N ALA A 241 15.76 -1.42 -9.13
CA ALA A 241 15.78 -0.90 -10.50
C ALA A 241 15.61 0.63 -10.54
N PHE A 242 14.70 1.18 -9.73
CA PHE A 242 14.51 2.63 -9.62
C PHE A 242 15.77 3.36 -9.12
N ILE A 243 16.42 2.88 -8.06
CA ILE A 243 17.68 3.44 -7.57
C ILE A 243 18.80 3.31 -8.60
N GLY A 244 18.89 2.16 -9.28
CA GLY A 244 19.85 1.97 -10.37
C GLY A 244 19.70 3.00 -11.49
N GLN A 245 18.45 3.36 -11.84
CA GLN A 245 18.18 4.40 -12.83
C GLN A 245 18.49 5.82 -12.33
N LEU A 246 18.41 6.08 -11.03
CA LEU A 246 18.85 7.34 -10.43
C LEU A 246 20.38 7.47 -10.44
N LEU A 247 21.11 6.38 -10.20
CA LEU A 247 22.58 6.35 -10.25
C LEU A 247 23.14 6.71 -11.64
N VAL A 248 22.36 6.52 -12.70
CA VAL A 248 22.73 6.87 -14.09
C VAL A 248 22.02 8.12 -14.61
N ASN A 249 21.28 8.85 -13.77
CA ASN A 249 20.49 10.04 -14.17
C ASN A 249 19.55 9.80 -15.35
N SER A 250 18.86 8.65 -15.38
CA SER A 250 17.92 8.34 -16.46
C SER A 250 16.82 9.40 -16.59
N THR A 251 16.76 10.10 -17.71
CA THR A 251 15.80 11.20 -17.93
C THR A 251 14.35 10.77 -17.74
N ARG A 252 14.01 9.52 -18.10
CA ARG A 252 12.67 8.96 -17.94
C ARG A 252 12.27 8.87 -16.46
N VAL A 253 13.21 8.46 -15.60
CA VAL A 253 12.99 8.33 -14.15
C VAL A 253 13.02 9.69 -13.46
N LEU A 254 13.95 10.56 -13.86
CA LEU A 254 14.04 11.91 -13.29
C LEU A 254 12.77 12.74 -13.52
N ARG A 255 12.04 12.52 -14.62
CA ARG A 255 10.73 13.17 -14.87
C ARG A 255 9.64 12.80 -13.86
N LEU A 256 9.82 11.71 -13.11
CA LEU A 256 8.88 11.32 -12.04
C LEU A 256 9.09 12.15 -10.76
N LEU A 257 10.25 12.77 -10.61
CA LEU A 257 10.62 13.57 -9.44
C LEU A 257 10.26 15.05 -9.65
N ASP A 258 10.12 15.77 -8.53
CA ASP A 258 9.93 17.24 -8.51
C ASP A 258 11.29 17.96 -8.57
N HIS A 259 12.23 17.50 -7.74
CA HIS A 259 13.57 18.06 -7.66
C HIS A 259 14.65 16.98 -7.73
N ASN A 260 15.57 17.17 -8.69
CA ASN A 260 16.83 16.44 -8.78
C ASN A 260 17.99 17.38 -8.40
N PRO A 261 18.73 17.12 -7.31
CA PRO A 261 19.92 17.91 -6.95
C PRO A 261 21.15 17.59 -7.81
N PHE A 262 21.12 16.51 -8.59
CA PHE A 262 22.23 16.00 -9.42
C PHE A 262 21.98 16.27 -10.90
N ARG A 263 21.71 17.52 -11.32
CA ARG A 263 21.34 17.82 -12.72
C ARG A 263 22.51 17.71 -13.69
N GLU A 264 23.69 18.14 -13.28
CA GLU A 264 24.87 18.24 -14.14
C GLU A 264 25.58 16.91 -14.30
N ARG A 265 25.82 16.23 -13.18
CA ARG A 265 26.47 14.92 -13.14
C ARG A 265 25.74 13.99 -12.18
N PRO A 266 25.56 12.69 -12.53
CA PRO A 266 24.87 11.74 -11.66
C PRO A 266 25.60 11.51 -10.33
N PRO A 267 24.92 11.09 -9.26
CA PRO A 267 25.52 10.84 -7.94
C PRO A 267 26.29 9.52 -7.87
N MET A 268 27.43 9.50 -7.18
CA MET A 268 28.24 8.29 -7.01
C MET A 268 27.60 7.31 -6.03
N TYR A 269 26.91 7.84 -5.02
CA TYR A 269 26.25 7.07 -3.97
C TYR A 269 24.79 7.47 -3.88
N ILE A 270 23.93 6.48 -3.63
CA ILE A 270 22.54 6.73 -3.22
C ILE A 270 22.26 5.90 -1.96
N ARG A 271 21.64 6.55 -0.97
CA ARG A 271 21.13 5.90 0.24
C ARG A 271 19.66 6.21 0.43
N SER A 272 19.00 5.36 1.21
CA SER A 272 17.58 5.48 1.52
C SER A 272 17.40 5.54 3.03
N MET A 273 16.93 6.67 3.54
CA MET A 273 16.84 6.96 4.97
C MET A 273 15.38 7.15 5.39
N PHE A 274 14.99 6.59 6.51
CA PHE A 274 13.68 6.81 7.09
C PHE A 274 13.67 8.00 8.03
N TYR A 275 12.64 8.83 7.92
CA TYR A 275 12.37 9.95 8.83
C TYR A 275 10.93 9.89 9.33
N ASP A 276 10.71 10.31 10.57
CA ASP A 276 9.37 10.38 11.16
C ASP A 276 8.75 11.75 10.88
N TYR A 277 7.49 11.74 10.45
CA TYR A 277 6.71 12.90 10.09
C TYR A 277 5.49 13.02 10.99
N LYS A 278 5.31 14.18 11.59
CA LYS A 278 4.11 14.52 12.38
C LYS A 278 3.46 15.80 11.86
N PRO A 279 2.14 15.96 12.02
CA PRO A 279 1.51 17.24 11.80
C PRO A 279 2.12 18.30 12.73
N SER A 280 2.29 19.52 12.22
CA SER A 280 2.69 20.67 13.04
C SER A 280 1.57 21.12 13.99
N ASP A 281 1.93 21.77 15.09
CA ASP A 281 0.97 22.30 16.06
C ASP A 281 0.20 23.54 15.56
N LYS A 282 -0.97 23.81 16.16
CA LYS A 282 -1.74 25.04 15.90
C LYS A 282 -0.91 26.30 16.18
N GLY A 283 -0.93 27.25 15.24
CA GLY A 283 -0.25 28.54 15.40
C GLY A 283 1.16 28.61 14.80
N GLN A 284 1.69 27.50 14.28
CA GLN A 284 2.86 27.53 13.40
C GLN A 284 2.41 27.86 11.97
N GLU A 285 2.51 29.12 11.56
CA GLU A 285 2.18 29.51 10.19
C GLU A 285 3.19 28.93 9.20
N GLY A 286 2.70 28.19 8.20
CA GLY A 286 3.48 27.85 7.01
C GLY A 286 4.17 26.49 6.98
N LEU A 287 4.12 25.68 8.03
CA LEU A 287 4.68 24.32 8.02
C LEU A 287 3.56 23.32 8.28
N SER A 288 3.26 22.42 7.35
CA SER A 288 2.24 21.37 7.53
C SER A 288 2.77 20.15 8.28
N TRP A 289 4.10 19.99 8.31
CA TRP A 289 4.77 18.83 8.87
C TRP A 289 5.95 19.23 9.75
N GLN A 290 6.21 18.41 10.76
CA GLN A 290 7.46 18.37 11.52
C GLN A 290 8.18 17.08 11.17
N MET A 291 9.45 17.18 10.81
CA MET A 291 10.30 16.06 10.39
C MET A 291 11.36 15.81 11.45
N THR A 292 11.52 14.56 11.87
CA THR A 292 12.56 14.13 12.84
C THR A 292 13.28 12.90 12.33
N GLY A 293 14.56 12.75 12.70
CA GLY A 293 15.40 11.63 12.25
C GLY A 293 16.78 12.08 11.74
N PRO A 294 17.52 11.19 11.05
CA PRO A 294 17.09 9.88 10.53
C PRO A 294 16.82 8.83 11.62
N VAL A 295 15.83 7.97 11.41
CA VAL A 295 15.39 6.94 12.37
C VAL A 295 15.96 5.56 12.02
N ASN A 296 16.03 5.23 10.74
CA ASN A 296 16.57 3.97 10.24
C ASN A 296 17.03 4.10 8.79
N GLN A 297 17.67 3.06 8.26
CA GLN A 297 18.10 2.99 6.87
C GLN A 297 17.40 1.84 6.15
N TYR A 298 17.01 2.06 4.91
CA TYR A 298 16.41 1.04 4.05
C TYR A 298 17.45 0.52 3.06
N GLY A 299 17.87 -0.74 3.25
CA GLY A 299 18.93 -1.36 2.46
C GLY A 299 20.31 -0.73 2.67
N LEU A 300 21.32 -1.27 2.00
CA LEU A 300 22.67 -0.71 2.01
C LEU A 300 22.78 0.46 1.01
N PRO A 301 23.70 1.41 1.22
CA PRO A 301 23.97 2.45 0.24
C PRO A 301 24.46 1.80 -1.06
N LEU A 302 23.88 2.21 -2.19
CA LEU A 302 24.28 1.71 -3.50
C LEU A 302 25.29 2.68 -4.11
N MET A 303 26.35 2.11 -4.67
CA MET A 303 27.42 2.84 -5.34
C MET A 303 27.34 2.60 -6.85
N ARG A 304 27.57 3.64 -7.64
CA ARG A 304 27.70 3.46 -9.08
C ARG A 304 28.93 2.60 -9.38
N PRO A 305 28.82 1.57 -10.23
CA PRO A 305 29.98 0.83 -10.69
C PRO A 305 31.01 1.81 -11.29
N PRO A 306 32.32 1.64 -11.01
CA PRO A 306 33.34 2.42 -11.68
C PRO A 306 33.19 2.21 -13.20
N ALA A 307 33.31 3.29 -13.96
CA ALA A 307 33.27 3.19 -15.42
C ALA A 307 34.38 2.21 -15.84
N THR A 308 33.99 1.10 -16.45
CA THR A 308 34.94 0.20 -17.10
C THR A 308 35.56 0.97 -18.26
N THR A 309 36.74 1.53 -18.03
CA THR A 309 37.63 1.91 -19.12
C THR A 309 37.95 0.63 -19.87
N THR A 310 37.24 0.37 -20.98
CA THR A 310 37.72 -0.56 -21.98
C THR A 310 39.10 -0.06 -22.39
N PRO A 311 40.19 -0.82 -22.19
CA PRO A 311 41.50 -0.40 -22.67
C PRO A 311 41.37 -0.22 -24.17
N GLY A 312 41.63 0.99 -24.65
CA GLY A 312 41.69 1.26 -26.08
C GLY A 312 42.68 0.27 -26.69
N HIS A 313 42.20 -0.56 -27.61
CA HIS A 313 43.09 -1.21 -28.56
C HIS A 313 43.81 -0.09 -29.32
N THR A 314 45.04 0.22 -28.90
CA THR A 314 46.05 0.77 -29.79
C THR A 314 46.38 -0.32 -30.80
N GLY A 315 45.49 -0.50 -31.78
CA GLY A 315 45.76 -1.24 -32.99
C GLY A 315 46.70 -0.40 -33.84
N THR A 316 47.95 -0.85 -33.92
CA THR A 316 48.89 -0.41 -34.94
C THR A 316 48.27 -0.55 -36.33
N ASP A 317 48.24 0.57 -37.05
CA ASP A 317 48.04 0.65 -38.49
C ASP A 317 49.03 -0.29 -39.19
N THR A 318 48.52 -1.37 -39.77
CA THR A 318 49.11 -1.97 -40.98
C THR A 318 47.95 -2.23 -41.93
N GLY A 319 47.90 -1.43 -42.99
CA GLY A 319 46.84 -1.45 -43.97
C GLY A 319 46.79 -2.74 -44.78
N VAL A 320 45.57 -3.17 -45.09
CA VAL A 320 45.23 -3.97 -46.27
C VAL A 320 43.85 -3.51 -46.75
N GLU A 321 43.73 -3.39 -48.06
CA GLU A 321 42.69 -2.72 -48.85
C GLU A 321 41.31 -3.41 -48.88
N GLY A 322 40.25 -2.58 -48.85
CA GLY A 322 39.04 -2.65 -49.70
C GLY A 322 37.94 -3.70 -49.40
N PRO A 323 36.74 -3.57 -50.02
CA PRO A 323 35.99 -2.37 -50.34
C PRO A 323 34.56 -2.33 -49.78
N THR A 324 34.02 -1.12 -49.81
CA THR A 324 32.63 -0.65 -49.71
C THR A 324 31.51 -1.59 -50.17
N SER A 325 30.42 -1.65 -49.40
CA SER A 325 29.04 -1.53 -49.91
C SER A 325 28.02 -1.37 -48.77
N ASP A 326 27.22 -0.30 -48.86
CA ASP A 326 25.93 -0.14 -48.17
C ASP A 326 24.97 -1.30 -48.52
N PRO A 327 23.90 -1.52 -47.74
CA PRO A 327 22.63 -0.96 -48.22
C PRO A 327 21.66 -0.44 -47.13
N GLU A 328 20.87 0.52 -47.59
CA GLU A 328 19.63 1.01 -47.02
C GLU A 328 18.54 -0.08 -46.88
N ARG A 329 17.59 0.23 -45.96
CA ARG A 329 16.12 0.00 -45.99
C ARG A 329 15.55 -1.10 -46.90
N HIS A 330 14.68 -1.93 -46.31
CA HIS A 330 13.28 -2.16 -46.74
C HIS A 330 12.56 -3.06 -45.70
N THR A 331 11.59 -2.53 -44.95
CA THR A 331 10.13 -2.75 -45.10
C THR A 331 9.62 -4.19 -45.04
N GLY A 332 8.77 -4.45 -44.03
CA GLY A 332 7.47 -5.13 -44.18
C GLY A 332 7.45 -6.65 -44.30
N GLY A 333 6.71 -7.32 -43.42
CA GLY A 333 6.38 -8.73 -43.60
C GLY A 333 5.73 -9.38 -42.39
N MET A 334 4.43 -9.23 -42.27
CA MET A 334 3.57 -9.99 -41.35
C MET A 334 3.38 -11.41 -41.88
N THR A 335 3.80 -12.43 -41.14
CA THR A 335 3.25 -13.81 -41.25
C THR A 335 3.55 -14.60 -39.97
N ALA A 336 2.50 -15.08 -39.31
CA ALA A 336 2.57 -16.22 -38.40
C ALA A 336 2.69 -17.53 -39.20
N PRO A 337 3.26 -18.59 -38.61
CA PRO A 337 2.45 -19.80 -38.50
C PRO A 337 2.64 -20.60 -37.19
N ASN A 338 1.51 -21.13 -36.72
CA ASN A 338 1.23 -22.47 -36.19
C ASN A 338 2.30 -23.32 -35.46
N SER A 339 1.94 -23.68 -34.22
CA SER A 339 1.78 -25.03 -33.64
C SER A 339 2.83 -26.14 -33.81
N ASN A 340 3.08 -26.80 -32.67
CA ASN A 340 3.79 -28.06 -32.42
C ASN A 340 5.32 -27.84 -32.32
N GLY A 341 6.01 -28.16 -31.23
CA GLY A 341 5.74 -29.10 -30.15
C GLY A 341 7.02 -29.89 -30.00
N GLU A 342 7.90 -29.51 -29.07
CA GLU A 342 9.08 -30.32 -28.74
C GLU A 342 9.61 -29.99 -27.34
N THR A 343 9.90 -31.08 -26.65
CA THR A 343 10.44 -31.30 -25.31
C THR A 343 11.72 -30.52 -25.00
N LEU A 344 11.82 -29.94 -23.80
CA LEU A 344 13.09 -29.56 -23.18
C LEU A 344 13.05 -29.74 -21.65
N ASP A 345 13.66 -30.84 -21.25
CA ASP A 345 14.52 -31.07 -20.08
C ASP A 345 14.22 -30.45 -18.71
N ARG A 346 13.97 -31.37 -17.77
CA ARG A 346 14.12 -31.20 -16.32
C ARG A 346 15.57 -30.86 -15.97
N VAL A 347 15.79 -29.71 -15.34
CA VAL A 347 17.00 -29.43 -14.56
C VAL A 347 16.73 -29.80 -13.08
N PRO A 348 17.61 -30.54 -12.38
CA PRO A 348 17.35 -31.02 -11.03
C PRO A 348 17.64 -29.98 -9.94
N ASN A 349 16.88 -30.07 -8.86
CA ASN A 349 17.06 -29.35 -7.59
C ASN A 349 18.43 -29.68 -6.94
N PRO A 350 19.22 -28.70 -6.45
CA PRO A 350 20.39 -29.00 -5.65
C PRO A 350 20.00 -29.36 -4.20
N ALA A 351 20.62 -30.44 -3.71
CA ALA A 351 20.51 -30.96 -2.34
C ALA A 351 21.24 -30.04 -1.31
N PRO A 352 20.88 -30.11 -0.01
CA PRO A 352 21.32 -29.15 1.01
C PRO A 352 22.74 -29.43 1.49
N GLY A 353 23.56 -28.38 1.60
CA GLY A 353 24.88 -28.37 2.25
C GLY A 353 24.80 -27.70 3.64
N PRO A 354 25.78 -27.95 4.52
CA PRO A 354 25.59 -27.97 5.97
C PRO A 354 25.58 -26.57 6.60
N ASP A 355 24.64 -26.41 7.56
CA ASP A 355 24.59 -25.34 8.53
C ASP A 355 25.78 -25.42 9.50
N GLU A 356 26.64 -24.41 9.53
CA GLU A 356 27.42 -24.04 10.72
C GLU A 356 28.00 -22.62 10.53
N VAL A 357 27.25 -21.60 10.94
CA VAL A 357 27.79 -20.27 11.22
C VAL A 357 27.50 -19.94 12.67
N SER A 358 28.59 -19.79 13.41
CA SER A 358 28.67 -19.52 14.84
C SER A 358 27.88 -18.29 15.27
N HIS A 359 27.02 -18.47 16.29
CA HIS A 359 26.38 -17.39 17.04
C HIS A 359 27.43 -16.59 17.85
N ASP A 360 27.59 -15.31 17.54
CA ASP A 360 28.23 -14.33 18.43
C ASP A 360 27.18 -13.77 19.42
N PRO A 361 27.30 -13.95 20.76
CA PRO A 361 26.25 -13.60 21.71
C PRO A 361 26.15 -12.10 22.07
N ASN A 362 26.97 -11.21 21.51
CA ASN A 362 27.18 -9.87 22.08
C ASN A 362 26.52 -8.66 21.37
N LEU A 363 25.47 -8.86 20.56
CA LEU A 363 24.63 -7.76 20.07
C LEU A 363 23.16 -7.91 20.48
N SER A 364 22.91 -7.89 21.79
CA SER A 364 21.59 -7.65 22.35
C SER A 364 21.47 -6.17 22.75
N CYS A 365 20.88 -5.34 21.89
CA CYS A 365 20.48 -3.98 22.25
C CYS A 365 19.04 -4.01 22.77
N GLU A 366 18.88 -3.87 24.09
CA GLU A 366 17.59 -3.85 24.78
C GLU A 366 16.69 -2.71 24.30
N LEU A 367 15.58 -3.04 23.64
CA LEU A 367 14.44 -2.13 23.49
C LEU A 367 13.55 -2.23 24.72
N LYS A 368 13.53 -1.17 25.53
CA LYS A 368 12.65 -0.98 26.69
C LYS A 368 11.20 -1.24 26.31
N LYS A 369 10.57 -2.20 27.02
CA LYS A 369 9.11 -2.43 26.99
C LYS A 369 8.35 -1.17 27.43
N PRO A 370 7.17 -0.88 26.85
CA PRO A 370 6.33 0.21 27.33
C PRO A 370 5.78 -0.12 28.73
N VAL A 371 5.97 0.81 29.67
CA VAL A 371 5.47 0.75 31.04
C VAL A 371 3.94 0.79 31.00
N SER A 372 3.33 -0.29 31.50
CA SER A 372 1.90 -0.32 31.79
C SER A 372 1.60 0.59 32.99
N LEU A 373 0.84 1.66 32.75
CA LEU A 373 0.25 2.48 33.81
C LEU A 373 -0.83 1.65 34.52
N ARG A 374 -0.41 0.92 35.56
CA ARG A 374 -1.31 0.30 36.54
C ARG A 374 -1.75 1.39 37.52
N ALA A 375 -3.04 1.73 37.48
CA ALA A 375 -3.67 2.65 38.41
C ALA A 375 -3.39 2.24 39.86
N ARG A 376 -2.64 3.07 40.60
CA ARG A 376 -2.58 2.99 42.06
C ARG A 376 -3.79 3.73 42.61
N ARG A 377 -4.73 2.97 43.19
CA ARG A 377 -5.63 3.48 44.23
C ARG A 377 -4.76 3.85 45.43
N GLY A 378 -4.63 5.15 45.70
CA GLY A 378 -4.13 5.67 46.96
C GLY A 378 -5.29 6.28 47.72
N HIS A 379 -5.63 5.68 48.86
CA HIS A 379 -6.38 6.31 49.93
C HIS A 379 -5.64 7.58 50.37
N GLN A 380 -6.35 8.71 50.48
CA GLN A 380 -6.05 9.71 51.50
C GLN A 380 -7.34 10.42 51.90
N GLN A 381 -7.59 10.39 53.20
CA GLN A 381 -8.66 11.00 53.98
C GLN A 381 -8.06 12.25 54.67
N GLY A 382 -8.87 13.30 54.83
CA GLY A 382 -8.60 14.49 55.67
C GLY A 382 -7.76 15.57 54.96
N GLU A 383 -8.01 16.88 55.04
CA GLU A 383 -8.71 17.72 56.02
C GLU A 383 -9.25 19.01 55.34
N GLU A 384 -10.29 19.59 55.96
CA GLU A 384 -10.64 21.03 56.14
C GLU A 384 -9.80 22.07 55.36
N GLU A 385 -10.34 23.02 54.58
CA GLU A 385 -11.35 24.08 54.86
C GLU A 385 -11.88 24.66 53.53
#